data_AF-A0A9D3TD78-F1
#
_entry.id   AF-A0A9D3TD78-F1
#
_cell.length_a   1.000
_cell.length_b   1.000
_cell.length_c   1.000
_cell.angle_alpha   90.00
_cell.angle_beta   90.00
_cell.angle_gamma   90.00
#
_symmetry.space_group_name_H-M   'P 1'
#
loop_
_entity.id
_entity.type
_entity.pdbx_description
1 polymer ?
#
loop_
_entity_poly.entity_id
_entity_poly.type
_entity_poly.pdbx_seq_one_letter_code
_entity_poly.pdbx_strand_id
1 'polypeptide(L)'
;MPGNVVHVNNPICKSTPAQTMPPKKSLRGGPVKSKQSESPASSGKEQEDEDFTVDVGRKKRKAPQAEKSGKTTNTGAAAEKKVYCHWLMKSEPESRFEKGVDVKFGIEDLKALPNQTGCWDGVRNYQARNFMKDMKVGQRAFFYHSNCKEPGIAGLMKIVKEAYVDHTQFDKKDAHYDPSSKPENPKWSMVDVQFERMTKRFIPLAELKKYHLQHKVKGGALKDVALFTRARLSVQPLTREEFDFILSLEEQHPI
;
A
#
# COMPACT_ATOMS: atom_id res chain seq x y z
N MET A 1 12.19 5.37 -15.11
CA MET A 1 11.76 4.43 -14.07
C MET A 1 10.25 4.57 -13.90
N PRO A 2 9.45 3.57 -14.28
CA PRO A 2 8.00 3.65 -14.15
C PRO A 2 7.58 3.77 -12.67
N GLY A 3 6.48 4.47 -12.42
CA GLY A 3 5.74 4.33 -11.16
C GLY A 3 4.80 3.13 -11.23
N ASN A 4 4.30 2.65 -10.10
CA ASN A 4 3.27 1.61 -10.06
C ASN A 4 1.93 2.22 -10.49
N VAL A 5 1.70 2.37 -11.79
CA VAL A 5 0.40 2.80 -12.35
C VAL A 5 -0.65 1.70 -12.13
N VAL A 6 -1.90 2.04 -12.39
CA VAL A 6 -3.07 1.24 -12.06
C VAL A 6 -3.92 1.04 -13.30
N HIS A 7 -4.33 -0.20 -13.52
CA HIS A 7 -5.09 -0.64 -14.69
C HIS A 7 -6.56 -0.85 -14.29
N VAL A 8 -7.44 -0.89 -15.28
CA VAL A 8 -8.88 -1.15 -15.10
C VAL A 8 -9.33 -2.02 -16.25
N ASN A 9 -9.00 -3.31 -16.20
CA ASN A 9 -9.32 -4.23 -17.27
C ASN A 9 -10.68 -4.89 -17.03
N ASN A 10 -11.67 -4.57 -17.87
CA ASN A 10 -13.05 -4.98 -17.66
C ASN A 10 -13.46 -6.06 -18.69
N PRO A 11 -14.09 -7.15 -18.23
CA PRO A 11 -15.52 -7.26 -18.53
C PRO A 11 -16.35 -7.60 -17.29
N ILE A 12 -17.24 -6.65 -16.92
CA ILE A 12 -18.16 -6.61 -15.76
C ILE A 12 -17.73 -7.57 -14.65
N CYS A 13 -16.92 -7.10 -13.71
CA CYS A 13 -16.36 -7.86 -12.59
C CYS A 13 -17.44 -8.75 -11.91
N LYS A 14 -17.51 -10.02 -12.34
CA LYS A 14 -18.61 -10.92 -11.98
C LYS A 14 -18.59 -11.17 -10.49
N SER A 15 -19.75 -11.10 -9.85
CA SER A 15 -19.92 -11.43 -8.44
C SER A 15 -19.70 -12.93 -8.22
N THR A 16 -18.45 -13.35 -8.04
CA THR A 16 -18.10 -14.73 -7.70
C THR A 16 -18.82 -15.10 -6.40
N PRO A 17 -19.69 -16.13 -6.39
CA PRO A 17 -20.37 -16.54 -5.17
C PRO A 17 -19.33 -17.01 -4.15
N ALA A 18 -19.57 -16.71 -2.87
CA ALA A 18 -18.63 -17.02 -1.81
C ALA A 18 -18.39 -18.54 -1.69
N GLN A 19 -17.19 -19.00 -2.03
CA GLN A 19 -16.82 -20.39 -1.85
C GLN A 19 -16.64 -20.70 -0.36
N THR A 20 -17.62 -21.36 0.23
CA THR A 20 -17.57 -21.83 1.61
C THR A 20 -16.51 -22.92 1.77
N MET A 21 -15.36 -22.55 2.34
CA MET A 21 -14.30 -23.49 2.69
C MET A 21 -14.76 -24.48 3.78
N PRO A 22 -14.50 -25.79 3.64
CA PRO A 22 -14.81 -26.76 4.69
C PRO A 22 -13.89 -26.59 5.91
N PRO A 23 -14.35 -26.95 7.13
CA PRO A 23 -13.58 -26.75 8.35
C PRO A 23 -12.33 -27.64 8.41
N LYS A 24 -11.20 -27.06 8.82
CA LYS A 24 -9.94 -27.79 9.02
C LYS A 24 -10.08 -28.82 10.15
N LYS A 25 -9.94 -30.11 9.84
CA LYS A 25 -9.79 -31.15 10.86
C LYS A 25 -8.47 -30.94 11.61
N SER A 26 -8.55 -30.84 12.94
CA SER A 26 -7.38 -30.89 13.82
C SER A 26 -6.94 -32.34 14.01
N LEU A 27 -5.64 -32.61 13.90
CA LEU A 27 -5.02 -33.85 14.34
C LEU A 27 -3.83 -33.50 15.25
N ARG A 28 -3.84 -34.06 16.46
CA ARG A 28 -2.76 -33.96 17.46
C ARG A 28 -2.19 -35.34 17.71
N GLY A 29 -0.86 -35.41 17.86
CA GLY A 29 -0.19 -36.39 18.73
C GLY A 29 0.13 -37.75 18.12
N GLY A 30 1.42 -38.10 18.17
CA GLY A 30 1.97 -39.44 17.94
C GLY A 30 3.46 -39.42 18.34
N PRO A 31 3.92 -40.22 19.31
CA PRO A 31 5.28 -40.11 19.85
C PRO A 31 6.30 -40.95 19.06
N VAL A 32 7.54 -40.44 18.97
CA VAL A 32 8.69 -41.17 18.41
C VAL A 32 9.35 -42.02 19.50
N LYS A 33 9.79 -43.24 19.17
CA LYS A 33 10.63 -44.10 20.03
C LYS A 33 11.99 -44.35 19.37
N SER A 34 12.99 -44.63 20.21
CA SER A 34 14.41 -44.78 19.88
C SER A 34 14.83 -46.21 19.50
N LYS A 35 16.00 -46.33 18.84
CA LYS A 35 16.94 -47.47 18.93
C LYS A 35 18.36 -47.03 18.53
N GLN A 36 19.36 -47.89 18.79
CA GLN A 36 20.81 -47.58 18.80
C GLN A 36 21.60 -48.40 17.75
N SER A 37 22.95 -48.38 17.86
CA SER A 37 24.00 -49.19 17.17
C SER A 37 24.46 -48.69 15.78
N GLU A 38 25.75 -48.72 15.40
CA GLU A 38 27.03 -48.74 16.16
C GLU A 38 28.22 -48.34 15.23
N SER A 39 29.43 -48.13 15.79
CA SER A 39 30.66 -47.69 15.06
C SER A 39 31.68 -48.84 14.83
N PRO A 40 32.80 -48.63 14.10
CA PRO A 40 34.08 -48.39 14.82
C PRO A 40 35.22 -47.61 14.09
N ALA A 41 36.20 -47.11 14.88
CA ALA A 41 37.60 -46.74 14.55
C ALA A 41 37.84 -45.56 13.55
N SER A 42 38.98 -44.82 13.50
CA SER A 42 40.30 -44.82 14.20
C SER A 42 41.04 -43.47 13.90
N SER A 43 42.16 -43.01 14.51
CA SER A 43 42.76 -43.12 15.88
C SER A 43 44.11 -42.34 15.97
N GLY A 44 44.27 -41.41 16.94
CA GLY A 44 45.53 -40.67 17.27
C GLY A 44 45.22 -39.58 18.32
N LYS A 45 45.90 -39.46 19.48
CA LYS A 45 47.29 -38.98 19.76
C LYS A 45 47.46 -37.47 19.48
N GLU A 46 48.09 -36.58 20.27
CA GLU A 46 48.73 -36.50 21.63
C GLU A 46 49.15 -34.99 21.83
N GLN A 47 49.51 -34.37 22.98
CA GLN A 47 49.42 -34.64 24.44
C GLN A 47 49.99 -33.42 25.24
N GLU A 48 49.35 -33.00 26.38
CA GLU A 48 49.88 -32.12 27.48
C GLU A 48 50.39 -30.69 27.09
N ASP A 49 50.90 -29.81 27.97
CA ASP A 49 50.40 -29.13 29.21
C ASP A 49 51.02 -27.69 29.20
N GLU A 50 50.68 -26.65 29.97
CA GLU A 50 50.88 -26.45 31.42
C GLU A 50 50.28 -25.10 31.90
N ASP A 51 50.14 -25.06 33.22
CA ASP A 51 49.72 -24.09 34.24
C ASP A 51 50.31 -22.64 34.28
N PHE A 52 49.56 -21.67 34.85
CA PHE A 52 49.93 -20.97 36.12
C PHE A 52 48.79 -20.14 36.76
N THR A 53 48.84 -19.97 38.09
CA THR A 53 47.71 -19.53 38.95
C THR A 53 47.94 -18.23 39.79
N VAL A 54 47.05 -17.98 40.78
CA VAL A 54 46.91 -16.92 41.83
C VAL A 54 46.26 -15.59 41.39
N ASP A 55 45.17 -15.06 41.97
CA ASP A 55 44.56 -14.98 43.32
C ASP A 55 45.24 -14.08 44.37
N VAL A 56 44.58 -12.95 44.70
CA VAL A 56 44.55 -12.38 46.07
C VAL A 56 43.18 -11.74 46.39
N GLY A 57 42.35 -12.41 47.19
CA GLY A 57 42.07 -11.90 48.56
C GLY A 57 41.10 -10.72 48.82
N ARG A 58 39.80 -10.89 48.54
CA ARG A 58 38.69 -10.84 49.55
C ARG A 58 38.65 -9.72 50.64
N LYS A 59 37.54 -8.93 50.68
CA LYS A 59 36.75 -8.63 51.93
C LYS A 59 35.35 -8.02 51.68
N LYS A 60 34.42 -8.25 52.61
CA LYS A 60 32.98 -7.87 52.56
C LYS A 60 32.70 -6.55 53.30
N ARG A 61 31.61 -5.83 52.94
CA ARG A 61 30.83 -4.99 53.87
C ARG A 61 29.35 -4.84 53.45
N LYS A 62 28.52 -4.24 54.32
CA LYS A 62 27.03 -4.25 54.27
C LYS A 62 26.44 -3.26 53.24
N ALA A 63 25.21 -3.54 52.81
CA ALA A 63 24.31 -2.57 52.17
C ALA A 63 23.52 -1.74 53.19
N PRO A 64 22.98 -0.59 52.77
CA PRO A 64 21.64 -0.14 53.11
C PRO A 64 20.74 -0.03 51.86
N GLN A 65 19.42 0.16 52.07
CA GLN A 65 18.44 0.38 51.01
C GLN A 65 18.40 1.86 50.58
N ALA A 66 18.08 2.12 49.31
CA ALA A 66 17.71 3.44 48.81
C ALA A 66 16.56 3.32 47.78
N GLU A 67 15.76 4.37 47.67
CA GLU A 67 14.35 4.39 47.29
C GLU A 67 14.02 4.12 45.80
N LYS A 68 12.73 3.91 45.52
CA LYS A 68 12.19 3.70 44.17
C LYS A 68 12.12 5.01 43.40
N SER A 69 13.08 5.29 42.52
CA SER A 69 12.85 6.29 41.46
C SER A 69 11.79 5.78 40.49
N GLY A 70 10.85 6.66 40.11
CA GLY A 70 9.70 6.31 39.28
C GLY A 70 10.12 5.86 37.88
N LYS A 71 9.70 4.66 37.47
CA LYS A 71 9.82 4.22 36.08
C LYS A 71 8.80 4.98 35.23
N THR A 72 9.15 6.19 34.81
CA THR A 72 8.37 6.99 33.86
C THR A 72 8.24 6.22 32.55
N THR A 73 7.14 5.48 32.42
CA THR A 73 6.75 4.89 31.15
C THR A 73 6.45 6.03 30.20
N ASN A 74 7.33 6.27 29.24
CA ASN A 74 7.00 7.04 28.05
C ASN A 74 5.89 6.29 27.31
N THR A 75 4.65 6.60 27.67
CA THR A 75 3.45 6.21 26.94
C THR A 75 3.49 6.94 25.62
N GLY A 76 4.20 6.36 24.64
CA GLY A 76 4.35 6.93 23.32
C GLY A 76 2.96 7.14 22.74
N ALA A 77 2.55 8.40 22.61
CA ALA A 77 1.23 8.74 22.09
C ALA A 77 1.07 8.08 20.72
N ALA A 78 0.11 7.15 20.61
CA ALA A 78 -0.21 6.51 19.35
C ALA A 78 -0.67 7.61 18.39
N ALA A 79 0.19 7.95 17.42
CA ALA A 79 -0.08 9.02 16.47
C ALA A 79 -1.44 8.79 15.81
N GLU A 80 -2.36 9.72 16.02
CA GLU A 80 -3.76 9.55 15.64
C GLU A 80 -3.87 9.19 14.16
N LYS A 81 -4.59 8.09 13.86
CA LYS A 81 -4.73 7.63 12.48
C LYS A 81 -5.61 8.63 11.71
N LYS A 82 -4.97 9.63 11.11
CA LYS A 82 -5.59 10.68 10.31
C LYS A 82 -6.58 10.06 9.32
N VAL A 83 -7.86 10.34 9.53
CA VAL A 83 -8.96 9.83 8.71
C VAL A 83 -9.03 10.65 7.43
N TYR A 84 -9.10 9.97 6.29
CA TYR A 84 -9.20 10.58 4.96
C TYR A 84 -10.54 10.20 4.32
N CYS A 85 -11.19 11.18 3.71
CA CYS A 85 -12.48 11.02 3.00
C CYS A 85 -12.39 11.32 1.50
N HIS A 86 -11.21 11.73 1.04
CA HIS A 86 -10.94 12.17 -0.33
C HIS A 86 -9.64 11.55 -0.82
N TRP A 87 -9.56 11.30 -2.12
CA TRP A 87 -8.46 10.53 -2.73
C TRP A 87 -8.02 11.12 -4.08
N LEU A 88 -6.83 10.75 -4.52
CA LEU A 88 -6.35 10.92 -5.89
C LEU A 88 -5.83 9.57 -6.39
N MET A 89 -6.31 9.14 -7.55
CA MET A 89 -6.07 7.81 -8.10
C MET A 89 -5.58 7.94 -9.54
N LYS A 90 -4.38 7.40 -9.82
CA LYS A 90 -3.65 7.58 -11.08
C LYS A 90 -3.86 6.41 -12.04
N SER A 91 -4.19 6.71 -13.30
CA SER A 91 -4.16 5.76 -14.41
C SER A 91 -3.58 6.42 -15.68
N GLU A 92 -3.57 5.73 -16.81
CA GLU A 92 -2.82 6.10 -18.03
C GLU A 92 -3.77 6.25 -19.25
N PRO A 93 -4.02 7.47 -19.76
CA PRO A 93 -4.95 7.66 -20.89
C PRO A 93 -4.33 7.34 -22.27
N GLU A 94 -2.99 7.21 -22.35
CA GLU A 94 -2.26 6.87 -23.57
C GLU A 94 -1.82 5.39 -23.56
N SER A 95 -1.61 4.81 -24.75
CA SER A 95 -1.21 3.40 -24.91
C SER A 95 0.19 3.13 -24.37
N ARG A 96 0.33 2.12 -23.50
CA ARG A 96 1.63 1.63 -23.01
C ARG A 96 1.54 0.15 -22.65
N PHE A 97 2.47 -0.64 -23.18
CA PHE A 97 2.49 -2.08 -22.94
C PHE A 97 3.32 -2.43 -21.68
N GLU A 98 2.72 -3.20 -20.77
CA GLU A 98 3.41 -3.96 -19.72
C GLU A 98 3.28 -5.46 -19.97
N LYS A 99 4.42 -6.17 -20.01
CA LYS A 99 4.48 -7.64 -20.26
C LYS A 99 3.74 -8.11 -21.54
N GLY A 100 3.43 -7.21 -22.47
CA GLY A 100 2.67 -7.49 -23.71
C GLY A 100 1.18 -7.11 -23.67
N VAL A 101 0.68 -6.59 -22.53
CA VAL A 101 -0.70 -6.07 -22.39
C VAL A 101 -0.66 -4.54 -22.38
N ASP A 102 -1.52 -3.87 -23.15
CA ASP A 102 -1.69 -2.41 -23.06
C ASP A 102 -2.41 -2.06 -21.76
N VAL A 103 -1.80 -1.23 -20.91
CA VAL A 103 -2.39 -0.84 -19.62
C VAL A 103 -3.30 0.40 -19.70
N LYS A 104 -3.49 0.98 -20.89
CA LYS A 104 -4.32 2.17 -21.13
C LYS A 104 -5.69 2.11 -20.45
N PHE A 105 -5.97 3.11 -19.62
CA PHE A 105 -7.30 3.46 -19.14
C PHE A 105 -7.42 4.96 -18.81
N GLY A 106 -8.12 5.70 -19.67
CA GLY A 106 -8.48 7.10 -19.46
C GLY A 106 -9.84 7.27 -18.76
N ILE A 107 -10.19 8.52 -18.45
CA ILE A 107 -11.50 8.83 -17.83
C ILE A 107 -12.66 8.60 -18.81
N GLU A 108 -12.41 8.77 -20.12
CA GLU A 108 -13.38 8.45 -21.18
C GLU A 108 -13.64 6.95 -21.29
N ASP A 109 -12.62 6.11 -21.07
CA ASP A 109 -12.79 4.66 -21.01
C ASP A 109 -13.68 4.27 -19.81
N LEU A 110 -13.50 4.90 -18.63
CA LEU A 110 -14.41 4.73 -17.47
C LEU A 110 -15.85 5.19 -17.77
N LYS A 111 -16.02 6.33 -18.44
CA LYS A 111 -17.33 6.86 -18.82
C LYS A 111 -18.08 5.96 -19.81
N ALA A 112 -17.37 5.16 -20.60
CA ALA A 112 -17.91 4.21 -21.56
C ALA A 112 -18.26 2.83 -20.95
N LEU A 113 -17.82 2.53 -19.71
CA LEU A 113 -18.16 1.26 -19.05
C LEU A 113 -19.66 1.18 -18.69
N PRO A 114 -20.23 -0.04 -18.57
CA PRO A 114 -21.58 -0.23 -18.04
C PRO A 114 -21.75 0.44 -16.67
N ASN A 115 -22.83 1.21 -16.49
CA ASN A 115 -23.07 2.07 -15.32
C ASN A 115 -21.91 3.03 -15.00
N GLN A 116 -21.05 3.34 -15.97
CA GLN A 116 -19.82 4.14 -15.84
C GLN A 116 -18.92 3.68 -14.68
N THR A 117 -18.88 2.36 -14.45
CA THR A 117 -18.28 1.72 -13.26
C THR A 117 -17.22 0.69 -13.65
N GLY A 118 -16.08 0.70 -12.96
CA GLY A 118 -14.98 -0.25 -13.17
C GLY A 118 -14.23 -0.60 -11.88
N CYS A 119 -13.53 -1.73 -11.88
CA CYS A 119 -12.69 -2.19 -10.77
C CYS A 119 -11.26 -1.63 -10.89
N TRP A 120 -10.76 -1.01 -9.83
CA TRP A 120 -9.45 -0.32 -9.82
C TRP A 120 -8.30 -1.30 -9.52
N ASP A 121 -8.05 -2.19 -10.49
CA ASP A 121 -7.19 -3.38 -10.37
C ASP A 121 -5.69 -3.09 -10.55
N GLY A 122 -4.83 -4.08 -10.35
CA GLY A 122 -3.42 -3.96 -10.75
C GLY A 122 -2.54 -3.13 -9.80
N VAL A 123 -3.07 -2.57 -8.70
CA VAL A 123 -2.25 -1.89 -7.68
C VAL A 123 -1.27 -2.88 -7.03
N ARG A 124 0.02 -2.75 -7.34
CA ARG A 124 1.12 -3.54 -6.75
C ARG A 124 2.03 -2.75 -5.80
N ASN A 125 1.49 -1.71 -5.15
CA ASN A 125 2.18 -0.94 -4.11
C ASN A 125 1.48 -1.13 -2.76
N TYR A 126 2.20 -1.60 -1.73
CA TYR A 126 1.62 -1.92 -0.42
C TYR A 126 0.97 -0.71 0.29
N GLN A 127 1.52 0.49 0.12
CA GLN A 127 0.95 1.70 0.72
C GLN A 127 -0.33 2.13 -0.01
N ALA A 128 -0.32 2.12 -1.36
CA ALA A 128 -1.51 2.39 -2.17
C ALA A 128 -2.64 1.39 -1.88
N ARG A 129 -2.32 0.10 -1.77
CA ARG A 129 -3.26 -0.96 -1.36
C ARG A 129 -3.84 -0.68 0.04
N ASN A 130 -3.02 -0.27 1.01
CA ASN A 130 -3.52 0.05 2.35
C ASN A 130 -4.45 1.26 2.33
N PHE A 131 -4.18 2.28 1.52
CA PHE A 131 -5.09 3.40 1.32
C PHE A 131 -6.43 2.97 0.69
N MET A 132 -6.42 2.06 -0.30
CA MET A 132 -7.67 1.48 -0.80
C MET A 132 -8.45 0.69 0.26
N LYS A 133 -7.78 0.01 1.19
CA LYS A 133 -8.43 -0.67 2.32
C LYS A 133 -9.04 0.28 3.36
N ASP A 134 -8.65 1.56 3.36
CA ASP A 134 -9.24 2.61 4.18
C ASP A 134 -10.38 3.38 3.45
N MET A 135 -10.63 3.11 2.16
CA MET A 135 -11.72 3.73 1.40
C MET A 135 -13.11 3.24 1.84
N LYS A 136 -14.09 4.14 1.75
CA LYS A 136 -15.50 3.89 2.06
C LYS A 136 -16.43 4.29 0.91
N VAL A 137 -17.53 3.56 0.75
CA VAL A 137 -18.54 3.84 -0.28
C VAL A 137 -19.06 5.27 -0.14
N GLY A 138 -19.19 5.97 -1.27
CA GLY A 138 -19.59 7.38 -1.33
C GLY A 138 -18.44 8.38 -1.16
N GLN A 139 -17.24 7.96 -0.74
CA GLN A 139 -16.05 8.83 -0.77
C GLN A 139 -15.65 9.16 -2.21
N ARG A 140 -15.09 10.37 -2.42
CA ARG A 140 -14.77 10.91 -3.75
C ARG A 140 -13.27 10.85 -4.03
N ALA A 141 -12.93 10.61 -5.28
CA ALA A 141 -11.56 10.52 -5.78
C ALA A 141 -11.40 11.36 -7.05
N PHE A 142 -10.27 12.06 -7.18
CA PHE A 142 -9.85 12.61 -8.46
C PHE A 142 -9.29 11.51 -9.35
N PHE A 143 -9.79 11.42 -10.58
CA PHE A 143 -9.20 10.64 -11.65
C PHE A 143 -8.02 11.44 -12.22
N TYR A 144 -6.81 10.94 -12.00
CA TYR A 144 -5.57 11.59 -12.42
C TYR A 144 -4.96 10.87 -13.63
N HIS A 145 -4.73 11.62 -14.70
CA HIS A 145 -4.02 11.17 -15.90
C HIS A 145 -2.51 11.25 -15.67
N SER A 146 -1.84 10.11 -15.76
CA SER A 146 -0.40 9.94 -15.53
C SER A 146 0.29 9.37 -16.76
N ASN A 147 1.62 9.56 -16.83
CA ASN A 147 2.52 9.04 -17.88
C ASN A 147 2.06 9.29 -19.35
N CYS A 148 1.33 10.38 -19.55
CA CYS A 148 0.85 10.92 -20.82
C CYS A 148 1.52 12.28 -21.09
N LYS A 149 1.32 12.84 -22.30
CA LYS A 149 1.81 14.16 -22.72
C LYS A 149 1.27 15.28 -21.83
N GLU A 150 0.00 15.19 -21.45
CA GLU A 150 -0.71 16.17 -20.62
C GLU A 150 -1.15 15.52 -19.30
N PRO A 151 -0.26 15.37 -18.31
CA PRO A 151 -0.61 14.79 -17.01
C PRO A 151 -1.33 15.80 -16.13
N GLY A 152 -2.34 15.36 -15.38
CA GLY A 152 -3.21 16.25 -14.58
C GLY A 152 -4.49 15.57 -14.10
N ILE A 153 -5.41 16.36 -13.54
CA ILE A 153 -6.73 15.89 -13.10
C ILE A 153 -7.75 16.18 -14.20
N ALA A 154 -8.47 15.13 -14.61
CA ALA A 154 -9.48 15.19 -15.67
C ALA A 154 -10.93 15.14 -15.16
N GLY A 155 -11.14 14.68 -13.93
CA GLY A 155 -12.48 14.54 -13.37
C GLY A 155 -12.53 13.86 -12.01
N LEU A 156 -13.75 13.59 -11.60
CA LEU A 156 -14.13 13.02 -10.31
C LEU A 156 -14.87 11.69 -10.53
N MET A 157 -14.63 10.79 -9.59
CA MET A 157 -15.31 9.52 -9.44
C MET A 157 -15.54 9.26 -7.96
N LYS A 158 -16.45 8.33 -7.63
CA LYS A 158 -16.78 7.94 -6.27
C LYS A 158 -16.55 6.44 -6.06
N ILE A 159 -16.19 6.05 -4.85
CA ILE A 159 -16.08 4.64 -4.47
C ILE A 159 -17.50 4.07 -4.35
N VAL A 160 -17.79 2.98 -5.08
CA VAL A 160 -19.08 2.27 -5.01
C VAL A 160 -18.99 0.90 -4.37
N LYS A 161 -17.78 0.40 -4.09
CA LYS A 161 -17.53 -0.85 -3.34
C LYS A 161 -16.19 -0.74 -2.59
N GLU A 162 -16.19 -1.11 -1.32
CA GLU A 162 -14.97 -1.14 -0.50
C GLU A 162 -13.98 -2.23 -0.96
N ALA A 163 -12.76 -2.20 -0.41
CA ALA A 163 -11.67 -3.03 -0.89
C ALA A 163 -11.94 -4.54 -0.78
N TYR A 164 -11.88 -5.22 -1.91
CA TYR A 164 -12.01 -6.66 -2.05
C TYR A 164 -10.78 -7.26 -2.76
N VAL A 165 -10.76 -8.57 -2.96
CA VAL A 165 -9.63 -9.28 -3.59
C VAL A 165 -9.51 -8.87 -5.06
N ASP A 166 -8.33 -8.39 -5.44
CA ASP A 166 -7.98 -8.16 -6.84
C ASP A 166 -7.82 -9.51 -7.56
N HIS A 167 -8.51 -9.74 -8.67
CA HIS A 167 -8.39 -11.01 -9.41
C HIS A 167 -7.20 -11.05 -10.37
N THR A 168 -6.71 -9.92 -10.88
CA THR A 168 -5.60 -9.88 -11.86
C THR A 168 -4.27 -10.31 -11.24
N GLN A 169 -4.14 -10.30 -9.91
CA GLN A 169 -2.97 -10.87 -9.22
C GLN A 169 -2.78 -12.38 -9.44
N PHE A 170 -3.82 -13.11 -9.88
CA PHE A 170 -3.80 -14.56 -10.07
C PHE A 170 -3.75 -15.02 -11.55
N ASP A 171 -4.14 -14.17 -12.51
CA ASP A 171 -4.06 -14.53 -13.92
C ASP A 171 -2.64 -14.33 -14.47
N LYS A 172 -2.01 -15.44 -14.92
CA LYS A 172 -0.68 -15.46 -15.52
C LYS A 172 -0.55 -14.64 -16.81
N LYS A 173 -1.67 -14.29 -17.45
CA LYS A 173 -1.71 -13.46 -18.67
C LYS A 173 -1.75 -11.96 -18.38
N ASP A 174 -2.09 -11.55 -17.16
CA ASP A 174 -2.23 -10.14 -16.83
C ASP A 174 -0.86 -9.49 -16.54
N ALA A 175 -0.71 -8.22 -16.93
CA ALA A 175 0.46 -7.41 -16.60
C ALA A 175 0.77 -7.39 -15.09
N HIS A 176 -0.24 -7.53 -14.24
CA HIS A 176 -0.17 -7.40 -12.79
C HIS A 176 -0.20 -8.75 -12.05
N TYR A 177 0.05 -9.87 -12.74
CA TYR A 177 0.26 -11.19 -12.12
C TYR A 177 1.33 -11.15 -11.00
N ASP A 178 1.02 -11.73 -9.83
CA ASP A 178 1.95 -11.92 -8.73
C ASP A 178 2.04 -13.42 -8.34
N PRO A 179 3.07 -14.16 -8.80
CA PRO A 179 3.24 -15.59 -8.49
C PRO A 179 3.50 -15.87 -7.00
N SER A 180 3.72 -14.82 -6.19
CA SER A 180 3.93 -14.92 -4.76
C SER A 180 2.68 -14.59 -3.93
N SER A 181 1.57 -14.23 -4.58
CA SER A 181 0.24 -14.13 -3.96
C SER A 181 -0.49 -15.48 -4.02
N LYS A 182 -1.39 -15.73 -3.06
CA LYS A 182 -2.12 -17.01 -2.95
C LYS A 182 -3.61 -16.79 -2.67
N PRO A 183 -4.52 -17.64 -3.19
CA PRO A 183 -5.96 -17.50 -2.95
C PRO A 183 -6.35 -17.51 -1.47
N GLU A 184 -5.61 -18.23 -0.62
CA GLU A 184 -5.89 -18.32 0.83
C GLU A 184 -5.38 -17.12 1.63
N ASN A 185 -4.53 -16.27 1.03
CA ASN A 185 -4.01 -15.04 1.62
C ASN A 185 -3.64 -14.01 0.52
N PRO A 186 -4.64 -13.40 -0.14
CA PRO A 186 -4.41 -12.48 -1.26
C PRO A 186 -3.65 -11.24 -0.84
N LYS A 187 -2.51 -10.99 -1.48
CA LYS A 187 -1.66 -9.82 -1.23
C LYS A 187 -2.30 -8.52 -1.68
N TRP A 188 -2.98 -8.53 -2.81
CA TRP A 188 -3.50 -7.33 -3.48
C TRP A 188 -5.02 -7.23 -3.38
N SER A 189 -5.51 -6.01 -3.52
CA SER A 189 -6.90 -5.65 -3.31
C SER A 189 -7.26 -4.49 -4.22
N MET A 190 -8.53 -4.39 -4.61
CA MET A 190 -9.07 -3.33 -5.46
C MET A 190 -10.43 -2.85 -4.94
N VAL A 191 -10.89 -1.71 -5.43
CA VAL A 191 -12.19 -1.10 -5.14
C VAL A 191 -12.96 -0.93 -6.46
N ASP A 192 -14.30 -0.85 -6.41
CA ASP A 192 -15.05 -0.42 -7.60
C ASP A 192 -15.31 1.08 -7.52
N VAL A 193 -15.06 1.78 -8.63
CA VAL A 193 -15.27 3.23 -8.78
C VAL A 193 -16.31 3.49 -9.85
N GLN A 194 -17.17 4.49 -9.62
CA GLN A 194 -18.12 5.00 -10.61
C GLN A 194 -17.77 6.45 -10.96
N PHE A 195 -17.76 6.78 -12.25
CA PHE A 195 -17.63 8.16 -12.73
C PHE A 195 -18.67 9.08 -12.07
N GLU A 196 -18.28 10.31 -11.76
CA GLU A 196 -19.17 11.32 -11.18
C GLU A 196 -19.35 12.50 -12.13
N ARG A 197 -18.25 13.14 -12.55
CA ARG A 197 -18.22 14.21 -13.57
C ARG A 197 -16.81 14.50 -14.06
N MET A 198 -16.69 15.17 -15.21
CA MET A 198 -15.45 15.86 -15.58
C MET A 198 -15.20 17.04 -14.62
N THR A 199 -13.96 17.51 -14.52
CA THR A 199 -13.70 18.85 -14.00
C THR A 199 -14.14 19.90 -15.04
N LYS A 200 -14.56 21.11 -14.61
CA LYS A 200 -15.03 22.20 -15.51
C LYS A 200 -13.98 22.57 -16.57
N ARG A 201 -12.72 22.42 -16.21
CA ARG A 201 -11.55 22.42 -17.10
C ARG A 201 -10.57 21.35 -16.63
N PHE A 202 -9.64 20.93 -17.49
CA PHE A 202 -8.50 20.12 -17.09
C PHE A 202 -7.62 20.91 -16.09
N ILE A 203 -7.07 20.23 -15.09
CA ILE A 203 -6.16 20.82 -14.09
C ILE A 203 -4.76 20.19 -14.25
N PRO A 204 -3.82 20.83 -14.99
CA PRO A 204 -2.52 20.24 -15.29
C PRO A 204 -1.63 20.03 -14.06
N LEU A 205 -0.76 19.01 -14.12
CA LEU A 205 0.30 18.79 -13.13
C LEU A 205 1.20 20.02 -12.96
N ALA A 206 1.45 20.77 -14.04
CA ALA A 206 2.24 22.00 -14.02
C ALA A 206 1.62 23.10 -13.14
N GLU A 207 0.30 23.27 -13.22
CA GLU A 207 -0.47 24.21 -12.38
C GLU A 207 -0.46 23.75 -10.91
N LEU A 208 -0.79 22.48 -10.65
CA LEU A 208 -0.75 21.91 -9.30
C LEU A 208 0.66 22.06 -8.67
N LYS A 209 1.72 21.98 -9.49
CA LYS A 209 3.11 22.18 -9.06
C LYS A 209 3.43 23.65 -8.75
N LYS A 210 2.90 24.61 -9.53
CA LYS A 210 3.00 26.06 -9.22
C LYS A 210 2.43 26.34 -7.83
N TYR A 211 1.18 25.91 -7.58
CA TYR A 211 0.53 26.10 -6.28
C TYR A 211 1.22 25.33 -5.13
N HIS A 212 1.64 24.08 -5.33
CA HIS A 212 2.40 23.33 -4.32
C HIS A 212 3.67 24.08 -3.88
N LEU A 213 4.47 24.57 -4.82
CA LEU A 213 5.71 25.29 -4.52
C LEU A 213 5.44 26.62 -3.79
N GLN A 214 4.38 27.35 -4.17
CA GLN A 214 3.97 28.57 -3.49
C GLN A 214 3.50 28.29 -2.05
N HIS A 215 2.61 27.31 -1.86
CA HIS A 215 2.10 26.91 -0.55
C HIS A 215 3.18 26.33 0.38
N LYS A 216 4.20 25.68 -0.19
CA LYS A 216 5.35 25.17 0.58
C LYS A 216 6.20 26.30 1.18
N VAL A 217 6.20 27.49 0.58
CA VAL A 217 6.92 28.68 1.08
C VAL A 217 6.03 29.55 1.98
N LYS A 218 4.77 29.79 1.58
CA LYS A 218 3.85 30.73 2.25
C LYS A 218 2.90 30.09 3.26
N GLY A 219 2.82 28.76 3.31
CA GLY A 219 1.66 28.05 3.85
C GLY A 219 0.52 27.96 2.84
N GLY A 220 -0.41 27.03 3.06
CA GLY A 220 -1.59 26.79 2.22
C GLY A 220 -1.81 25.31 1.91
N ALA A 221 -3.00 25.00 1.37
CA ALA A 221 -3.55 23.65 1.22
C ALA A 221 -2.58 22.62 0.64
N LEU A 222 -1.95 22.94 -0.50
CA LEU A 222 -1.15 21.97 -1.24
C LEU A 222 0.31 21.83 -0.76
N LYS A 223 0.69 22.42 0.39
CA LYS A 223 2.09 22.44 0.87
C LYS A 223 2.73 21.05 1.03
N ASP A 224 1.95 20.06 1.47
CA ASP A 224 2.40 18.69 1.79
C ASP A 224 1.88 17.63 0.80
N VAL A 225 1.14 18.03 -0.24
CA VAL A 225 0.28 17.13 -1.01
C VAL A 225 1.01 15.93 -1.62
N ALA A 226 0.41 14.75 -1.42
CA ALA A 226 0.96 13.45 -1.77
C ALA A 226 1.37 13.33 -3.25
N LEU A 227 0.78 14.13 -4.14
CA LEU A 227 1.12 14.18 -5.57
C LEU A 227 2.61 14.51 -5.78
N PHE A 228 3.16 15.41 -4.98
CA PHE A 228 4.56 15.85 -5.05
C PHE A 228 5.43 15.22 -3.96
N THR A 229 4.91 15.07 -2.73
CA THR A 229 5.69 14.49 -1.62
C THR A 229 5.85 12.96 -1.71
N ARG A 230 4.97 12.28 -2.46
CA ARG A 230 4.97 10.81 -2.67
C ARG A 230 4.74 10.44 -4.14
N ALA A 231 5.53 11.02 -5.05
CA ALA A 231 5.35 10.90 -6.51
C ALA A 231 5.06 9.47 -7.05
N ARG A 232 5.77 8.44 -6.56
CA ARG A 232 5.60 7.02 -6.97
C ARG A 232 4.38 6.30 -6.38
N LEU A 233 3.60 6.97 -5.52
CA LEU A 233 2.35 6.45 -4.96
C LEU A 233 1.19 6.77 -5.93
N SER A 234 0.40 5.76 -6.31
CA SER A 234 -0.67 5.87 -7.31
C SER A 234 -2.08 5.98 -6.76
N VAL A 235 -2.34 5.46 -5.55
CA VAL A 235 -3.53 5.78 -4.76
C VAL A 235 -3.08 6.62 -3.57
N GLN A 236 -3.54 7.86 -3.52
CA GLN A 236 -3.08 8.89 -2.60
C GLN A 236 -4.25 9.42 -1.76
N PRO A 237 -4.11 9.57 -0.44
CA PRO A 237 -5.08 10.28 0.38
C PRO A 237 -5.00 11.79 0.13
N LEU A 238 -6.13 12.48 0.26
CA LEU A 238 -6.22 13.92 0.34
C LEU A 238 -6.95 14.35 1.61
N THR A 239 -6.47 15.41 2.24
CA THR A 239 -7.21 16.16 3.24
C THR A 239 -8.41 16.86 2.61
N ARG A 240 -9.35 17.33 3.46
CA ARG A 240 -10.44 18.19 3.01
C ARG A 240 -9.92 19.50 2.38
N GLU A 241 -8.89 20.10 2.98
CA GLU A 241 -8.27 21.34 2.52
C GLU A 241 -7.65 21.19 1.13
N GLU A 242 -6.87 20.13 0.88
CA GLU A 242 -6.28 19.84 -0.44
C GLU A 242 -7.36 19.55 -1.49
N PHE A 243 -8.40 18.80 -1.14
CA PHE A 243 -9.48 18.45 -2.06
C PHE A 243 -10.33 19.67 -2.45
N ASP A 244 -10.78 20.45 -1.48
CA ASP A 244 -11.57 21.67 -1.71
C ASP A 244 -10.75 22.74 -2.44
N PHE A 245 -9.44 22.85 -2.16
CA PHE A 245 -8.57 23.75 -2.92
C PHE A 245 -8.47 23.34 -4.41
N ILE A 246 -8.27 22.05 -4.70
CA ILE A 246 -8.23 21.56 -6.09
C ILE A 246 -9.56 21.80 -6.81
N LEU A 247 -10.71 21.59 -6.13
CA LEU A 247 -12.01 21.95 -6.68
C LEU A 247 -12.13 23.46 -6.96
N SER A 248 -11.56 24.32 -6.11
CA SER A 248 -11.59 25.78 -6.33
C SER A 248 -10.84 26.24 -7.60
N LEU A 249 -9.90 25.43 -8.12
CA LEU A 249 -9.21 25.72 -9.38
C LEU A 249 -10.12 25.58 -10.60
N GLU A 250 -11.19 24.78 -10.51
CA GLU A 250 -12.16 24.58 -11.59
C GLU A 250 -12.89 25.87 -12.00
N GLU A 251 -13.01 26.84 -11.09
CA GLU A 251 -13.63 28.15 -11.31
C GLU A 251 -12.63 29.23 -11.74
N GLN A 252 -11.31 28.93 -11.70
CA GLN A 252 -10.24 29.87 -11.97
C GLN A 252 -9.73 29.75 -13.40
N HIS A 253 -9.24 30.85 -13.97
CA HIS A 253 -8.52 30.82 -15.25
C HIS A 253 -7.18 30.07 -15.10
N PRO A 254 -6.73 29.29 -16.10
CA PRO A 254 -5.43 28.63 -16.09
C PRO A 254 -4.25 29.61 -15.93
N ILE A 255 -3.14 29.12 -15.35
CA ILE A 255 -1.96 29.93 -14.94
C ILE A 255 -0.64 29.46 -15.52
#